data_AF-A0A7C9R3P2-F1
#
_entry.id   AF-A0A7C9R3P2-F1
#
_cell.length_a   1.000
_cell.length_b   1.000
_cell.length_c   1.000
_cell.angle_alpha   90.00
_cell.angle_beta   90.00
_cell.angle_gamma   90.00
#
_symmetry.space_group_name_H-M   'P 1'
#
loop_
_entity.id
_entity.type
_entity.pdbx_description
1 polymer ?
#
loop_
_entity_poly.entity_id
_entity_poly.type
_entity_poly.pdbx_seq_one_letter_code
_entity_poly.pdbx_strand_id
1 'polypeptide(L)'
;MAYKKSIRRNGTPAIEWPTIVLITATYGSWAGACFFLWPNYPVLALLVLAFILAMQSSLMHEASHGHPTRKSWVNELLVGLPIGLVYPFRRFKLLHLRHHADESLTDPFDDPESYYQSFWKHEELPRWLKTLLSINNTMVGRFVLGPALGTVGFLLEEARLIAAGDRAVRKAWLLHAAGLAIVLPLVTEVFGIPFWLYVLVPVWLGQSFISLRTFAEHQWSERPDGRTIIIERSPFAFLFLNNNLHLVHHKSPTIPWYRLPKLFRERRDEWIAMNKGYVFPNYLSLLREYAFRAKEPVVHPALRRAPEAGRAFQPRVRGRSVNGLGTIPVPAEPPKE
;
A
#
# COMPACT_ATOMS: atom_id res chain seq x y z
N MET A 1 19.45 -10.87 24.29
CA MET A 1 19.70 -9.78 25.26
C MET A 1 19.20 -8.47 24.63
N ALA A 2 18.21 -7.86 25.27
CA ALA A 2 17.60 -6.53 25.07
C ALA A 2 17.79 -5.74 23.75
N TYR A 3 16.75 -5.74 22.89
CA TYR A 3 16.41 -4.55 22.09
C TYR A 3 14.90 -4.27 22.19
N LYS A 4 14.48 -3.86 23.40
CA LYS A 4 13.16 -3.26 23.64
C LYS A 4 13.35 -1.88 24.25
N LYS A 5 14.21 -1.06 23.63
CA LYS A 5 14.23 0.38 23.92
C LYS A 5 13.02 0.96 23.21
N SER A 6 11.90 0.97 23.92
CA SER A 6 10.75 1.81 23.61
C SER A 6 11.30 3.19 23.27
N ILE A 7 11.16 3.58 21.99
CA ILE A 7 11.35 4.97 21.58
C ILE A 7 10.22 5.71 22.29
N ARG A 8 10.51 6.25 23.48
CA ARG A 8 9.62 7.15 24.20
C ARG A 8 9.21 8.25 23.23
N ARG A 9 7.90 8.48 23.11
CA ARG A 9 7.25 9.60 22.42
C ARG A 9 7.64 10.94 23.06
N ASN A 10 8.90 11.34 22.96
CA ASN A 10 9.32 12.69 23.29
C ASN A 10 9.54 13.43 21.97
N GLY A 11 8.50 14.17 21.51
CA GLY A 11 8.65 15.14 20.42
C GLY A 11 7.86 14.87 19.13
N THR A 12 6.74 14.12 19.15
CA THR A 12 5.75 14.26 18.07
C THR A 12 4.95 15.54 18.32
N PRO A 13 5.02 16.53 17.40
CA PRO A 13 4.18 17.72 17.47
C PRO A 13 2.71 17.34 17.68
N ALA A 14 1.93 18.19 18.34
CA ALA A 14 0.47 18.00 18.36
C ALA A 14 -0.12 18.01 16.94
N ILE A 15 0.52 18.77 16.05
CA ILE A 15 0.19 18.94 14.63
C ILE A 15 1.49 18.97 13.83
N GLU A 16 1.60 18.12 12.82
CA GLU A 16 2.76 18.07 11.92
C GLU A 16 2.59 19.01 10.74
N TRP A 17 3.00 20.26 10.93
CA TRP A 17 2.91 21.32 9.92
C TRP A 17 3.50 21.00 8.55
N PRO A 18 4.66 20.31 8.41
CA PRO A 18 5.18 19.94 7.09
C PRO A 18 4.18 19.12 6.27
N THR A 19 3.48 18.19 6.91
CA THR A 19 2.47 17.35 6.27
C THR A 19 1.18 18.13 6.01
N ILE A 20 0.76 19.03 6.92
CA ILE A 20 -0.38 19.93 6.67
C ILE A 20 -0.13 20.80 5.43
N VAL A 21 1.04 21.46 5.37
CA VAL A 21 1.42 22.32 4.24
C VAL A 21 1.42 21.52 2.95
N LEU A 22 1.93 20.28 2.97
CA LEU A 22 1.96 19.43 1.78
C LEU A 22 0.55 18.98 1.35
N ILE A 23 -0.35 18.68 2.29
CA ILE A 23 -1.76 18.38 1.98
C ILE A 23 -2.42 19.59 1.32
N THR A 24 -2.30 20.77 1.93
CA THR A 24 -2.87 22.01 1.39
C THR A 24 -2.28 22.35 0.02
N ALA A 25 -0.96 22.21 -0.16
CA ALA A 25 -0.29 22.42 -1.43
C ALA A 25 -0.76 21.41 -2.50
N THR A 26 -1.00 20.15 -2.13
CA THR A 26 -1.46 19.10 -3.06
C THR A 26 -2.86 19.42 -3.59
N TYR A 27 -3.83 19.70 -2.71
CA TYR A 27 -5.19 20.06 -3.14
C TYR A 27 -5.26 21.44 -3.81
N GLY A 28 -4.47 22.41 -3.34
CA GLY A 28 -4.36 23.72 -3.98
C GLY A 28 -3.75 23.64 -5.37
N SER A 29 -2.71 22.82 -5.56
CA SER A 29 -2.10 22.59 -6.88
C SER A 29 -3.02 21.79 -7.80
N TRP A 30 -3.81 20.86 -7.27
CA TRP A 30 -4.85 20.15 -8.04
C TRP A 30 -5.86 21.15 -8.61
N ALA A 31 -6.47 21.96 -7.75
CA ALA A 31 -7.43 22.97 -8.17
C ALA A 31 -6.80 24.00 -9.12
N GLY A 32 -5.57 24.45 -8.82
CA GLY A 32 -4.82 25.38 -9.66
C GLY A 32 -4.48 24.81 -11.04
N ALA A 33 -4.09 23.54 -11.13
CA ALA A 33 -3.85 22.88 -12.40
C ALA A 33 -5.15 22.74 -13.22
N CYS A 34 -6.26 22.37 -12.58
CA CYS A 34 -7.56 22.30 -13.24
C CYS A 34 -8.07 23.68 -13.70
N PHE A 35 -7.79 24.75 -12.96
CA PHE A 35 -8.32 26.08 -13.28
C PHE A 35 -7.42 26.88 -14.23
N PHE A 36 -6.10 26.91 -13.99
CA PHE A 36 -5.17 27.75 -14.74
C PHE A 36 -4.48 27.01 -15.89
N LEU A 37 -4.10 25.74 -15.70
CA LEU A 37 -3.35 24.98 -16.70
C LEU A 37 -4.26 24.32 -17.72
N TRP A 38 -5.33 23.65 -17.30
CA TRP A 38 -6.20 22.89 -18.19
C TRP A 38 -6.74 23.68 -19.40
N PRO A 39 -7.25 24.92 -19.25
CA PRO A 39 -7.81 25.65 -20.39
C PRO A 39 -6.78 26.03 -21.47
N ASN A 40 -5.52 26.24 -21.06
CA ASN A 40 -4.48 26.81 -21.92
C ASN A 40 -3.41 25.78 -22.33
N TYR A 41 -3.17 24.78 -21.50
CA TYR A 41 -2.10 23.79 -21.62
C TYR A 41 -2.59 22.39 -21.23
N PRO A 42 -3.58 21.81 -21.94
CA PRO A 42 -4.28 20.59 -21.51
C PRO A 42 -3.35 19.40 -21.31
N VAL A 43 -2.37 19.19 -22.21
CA VAL A 43 -1.39 18.10 -22.08
C VAL A 43 -0.54 18.25 -20.81
N LEU A 44 -0.03 19.46 -20.56
CA LEU A 44 0.76 19.75 -19.37
C LEU A 44 -0.09 19.59 -18.09
N ALA A 45 -1.33 20.08 -18.11
CA ALA A 45 -2.25 19.97 -16.99
C ALA A 45 -2.49 18.50 -16.62
N LEU A 46 -2.77 17.63 -17.58
CA LEU A 46 -3.00 16.20 -17.34
C LEU A 46 -1.77 15.50 -16.74
N LEU A 47 -0.57 15.82 -17.23
CA LEU A 47 0.68 15.26 -16.69
C LEU A 47 0.94 15.76 -15.26
N VAL A 48 0.77 17.05 -15.01
CA VAL A 48 0.90 17.64 -13.66
C VAL A 48 -0.11 17.03 -12.69
N LEU A 49 -1.36 16.86 -13.13
CA LEU A 49 -2.41 16.20 -12.36
C LEU A 49 -2.03 14.74 -12.03
N ALA A 50 -1.41 13.99 -12.95
CA ALA A 50 -0.93 12.64 -12.64
C ALA A 50 0.04 12.60 -11.45
N PHE A 51 1.01 13.52 -11.41
CA PHE A 51 1.95 13.64 -10.28
C PHE A 51 1.25 14.05 -8.98
N ILE A 52 0.28 14.97 -9.06
CA ILE A 52 -0.50 15.42 -7.90
C ILE A 52 -1.35 14.29 -7.33
N LEU A 53 -1.98 13.48 -8.18
CA LEU A 53 -2.80 12.34 -7.76
C LEU A 53 -1.94 11.25 -7.11
N ALA A 54 -0.73 11.00 -7.63
CA ALA A 54 0.25 10.14 -6.96
C ALA A 54 0.65 10.70 -5.58
N MET A 55 0.95 12.01 -5.49
CA MET A 55 1.25 12.65 -4.21
C MET A 55 0.09 12.52 -3.20
N GLN A 56 -1.16 12.69 -3.65
CA GLN A 56 -2.33 12.53 -2.79
C GLN A 56 -2.45 11.08 -2.27
N SER A 57 -2.16 10.08 -3.09
CA SER A 57 -2.10 8.68 -2.63
C SER A 57 -1.01 8.47 -1.58
N SER A 58 0.18 9.06 -1.74
CA SER A 58 1.23 9.03 -0.71
C SER A 58 0.79 9.72 0.59
N LEU A 59 0.02 10.82 0.50
CA LEU A 59 -0.54 11.49 1.68
C LEU A 59 -1.65 10.66 2.35
N MET A 60 -2.45 9.90 1.59
CA MET A 60 -3.39 8.93 2.17
C MET A 60 -2.65 7.82 2.93
N HIS A 61 -1.52 7.34 2.40
CA HIS A 61 -0.62 6.44 3.11
C HIS A 61 -0.14 7.05 4.43
N GLU A 62 0.48 8.22 4.39
CA GLU A 62 0.95 8.91 5.59
C GLU A 62 -0.17 9.13 6.63
N ALA A 63 -1.38 9.50 6.18
CA ALA A 63 -2.53 9.69 7.06
C ALA A 63 -3.06 8.40 7.67
N SER A 64 -2.84 7.25 7.02
CA SER A 64 -3.22 5.93 7.53
C SER A 64 -2.46 5.57 8.81
N HIS A 65 -1.23 6.08 8.96
CA HIS A 65 -0.39 5.92 10.17
C HIS A 65 -0.65 6.93 11.28
N GLY A 66 -1.64 7.81 11.12
CA GLY A 66 -2.02 8.75 12.16
C GLY A 66 -1.31 10.10 12.07
N HIS A 67 -0.78 10.47 10.91
CA HIS A 67 -0.32 11.82 10.59
C HIS A 67 -1.42 12.61 9.87
N PRO A 68 -1.43 13.96 9.91
CA PRO A 68 -0.51 14.83 10.64
C PRO A 68 -0.95 15.15 12.07
N THR A 69 -2.13 14.69 12.50
CA THR A 69 -2.69 15.00 13.84
C THR A 69 -2.96 13.73 14.64
N ARG A 70 -3.07 13.88 15.97
CA ARG A 70 -3.41 12.77 16.86
C ARG A 70 -4.84 12.23 16.67
N LYS A 71 -5.72 12.97 15.98
CA LYS A 71 -7.12 12.61 15.79
C LYS A 71 -7.29 11.98 14.40
N SER A 72 -7.53 10.67 14.36
CA SER A 72 -7.62 9.92 13.11
C SER A 72 -8.71 10.42 12.16
N TRP A 73 -9.83 10.93 12.67
CA TRP A 73 -10.92 11.47 11.85
C TRP A 73 -10.56 12.82 11.21
N VAL A 74 -9.70 13.62 11.86
CA VAL A 74 -9.19 14.88 11.28
C VAL A 74 -8.26 14.53 10.12
N ASN A 75 -7.38 13.56 10.31
CA ASN A 75 -6.48 13.09 9.24
C ASN A 75 -7.28 12.54 8.05
N GLU A 76 -8.31 11.75 8.31
CA GLU A 76 -9.24 11.28 7.27
C GLU A 76 -9.90 12.44 6.53
N LEU A 77 -10.38 13.48 7.22
CA LEU A 77 -10.98 14.64 6.57
C LEU A 77 -9.97 15.38 5.68
N LEU A 78 -8.72 15.51 6.13
CA LEU A 78 -7.66 16.22 5.42
C LEU A 78 -7.27 15.56 4.09
N VAL A 79 -7.39 14.23 3.95
CA VAL A 79 -7.03 13.49 2.72
C VAL A 79 -8.22 12.79 2.06
N GLY A 80 -9.42 12.97 2.61
CA GLY A 80 -10.61 12.19 2.28
C GLY A 80 -11.29 12.60 0.98
N LEU A 81 -10.94 13.77 0.41
CA LEU A 81 -11.45 14.20 -0.88
C LEU A 81 -10.78 13.38 -2.01
N PRO A 82 -11.52 12.50 -2.71
CA PRO A 82 -10.94 11.42 -3.51
C PRO A 82 -10.60 11.87 -4.93
N ILE A 83 -9.63 12.77 -5.08
CA ILE A 83 -9.22 13.29 -6.41
C ILE A 83 -8.61 12.20 -7.32
N GLY A 84 -8.14 11.09 -6.74
CA GLY A 84 -7.68 9.88 -7.45
C GLY A 84 -8.77 8.85 -7.78
N LEU A 85 -10.03 9.14 -7.43
CA LEU A 85 -11.27 8.40 -7.75
C LEU A 85 -11.45 6.97 -7.23
N VAL A 86 -10.42 6.12 -7.23
CA VAL A 86 -10.61 4.65 -7.16
C VAL A 86 -10.72 4.11 -5.73
N TYR A 87 -9.84 4.55 -4.82
CA TYR A 87 -9.66 3.87 -3.53
C TYR A 87 -10.31 4.65 -2.37
N PRO A 88 -11.32 4.09 -1.67
CA PRO A 88 -11.82 4.66 -0.43
C PRO A 88 -10.73 4.71 0.65
N PHE A 89 -10.52 5.87 1.27
CA PHE A 89 -9.48 6.06 2.30
C PHE A 89 -9.53 5.00 3.41
N ARG A 90 -10.73 4.68 3.92
CA ARG A 90 -10.87 3.68 5.00
C ARG A 90 -10.53 2.26 4.58
N ARG A 91 -10.78 1.89 3.32
CA ARG A 91 -10.42 0.58 2.78
C ARG A 91 -8.93 0.47 2.58
N PHE A 92 -8.36 1.49 1.93
CA PHE A 92 -6.92 1.65 1.79
C PHE A 92 -6.21 1.55 3.16
N LYS A 93 -6.63 2.37 4.14
CA LYS A 93 -6.09 2.35 5.50
C LYS A 93 -6.21 0.97 6.17
N LEU A 94 -7.35 0.31 6.07
CA LEU A 94 -7.56 -0.98 6.72
C LEU A 94 -6.65 -2.06 6.13
N LEU A 95 -6.61 -2.18 4.80
CA LEU A 95 -5.80 -3.18 4.11
C LEU A 95 -4.32 -2.91 4.37
N HIS A 96 -3.90 -1.66 4.28
CA HIS A 96 -2.52 -1.28 4.53
C HIS A 96 -2.08 -1.50 5.99
N LEU A 97 -2.93 -1.20 6.98
CA LEU A 97 -2.61 -1.52 8.38
C LEU A 97 -2.59 -3.02 8.67
N ARG A 98 -3.37 -3.83 7.94
CA ARG A 98 -3.27 -5.30 8.00
C ARG A 98 -1.94 -5.77 7.44
N HIS A 99 -1.52 -5.23 6.29
CA HIS A 99 -0.20 -5.48 5.70
C HIS A 99 0.94 -5.18 6.69
N HIS A 100 0.91 -4.02 7.38
CA HIS A 100 1.91 -3.70 8.40
C HIS A 100 1.89 -4.61 9.64
N ALA A 101 0.74 -5.19 9.96
CA ALA A 101 0.58 -6.11 11.08
C ALA A 101 0.89 -7.57 10.70
N ASP A 102 1.05 -7.87 9.41
CA ASP A 102 1.24 -9.22 8.90
C ASP A 102 2.69 -9.70 9.15
N GLU A 103 2.82 -10.81 9.86
CA GLU A 103 4.10 -11.49 10.09
C GLU A 103 4.54 -12.32 8.86
N SER A 104 3.60 -12.59 7.95
CA SER A 104 3.74 -13.36 6.72
C SER A 104 3.70 -12.51 5.45
N LEU A 105 4.29 -11.30 5.49
CA LEU A 105 4.51 -10.45 4.30
C LEU A 105 4.86 -11.27 3.07
N THR A 106 4.23 -10.94 1.94
CA THR A 106 4.22 -11.66 0.65
C THR A 106 3.27 -12.84 0.53
N ASP A 107 2.59 -13.30 1.58
CA ASP A 107 1.61 -14.38 1.45
C ASP A 107 0.38 -13.96 0.61
N PRO A 108 -0.01 -14.71 -0.43
CA PRO A 108 -1.12 -14.35 -1.30
C PRO A 108 -2.51 -14.21 -0.64
N PHE A 109 -2.69 -14.72 0.58
CA PHE A 109 -3.97 -14.68 1.29
C PHE A 109 -3.95 -13.76 2.51
N ASP A 110 -2.85 -13.76 3.26
CA ASP A 110 -2.74 -13.01 4.52
C ASP A 110 -2.26 -11.58 4.29
N ASP A 111 -1.42 -11.35 3.28
CA ASP A 111 -0.90 -10.04 2.90
C ASP A 111 -1.78 -9.41 1.79
N PRO A 112 -2.59 -8.38 2.10
CA PRO A 112 -3.46 -7.74 1.12
C PRO A 112 -2.71 -6.92 0.06
N GLU A 113 -1.41 -6.69 0.23
CA GLU A 113 -0.55 -5.99 -0.73
C GLU A 113 0.40 -6.96 -1.47
N SER A 114 0.25 -8.28 -1.27
CA SER A 114 1.04 -9.27 -2.00
C SER A 114 0.72 -9.28 -3.49
N TYR A 115 1.78 -9.26 -4.29
CA TYR A 115 1.71 -9.48 -5.74
C TYR A 115 1.95 -10.94 -6.15
N TYR A 116 2.15 -11.83 -5.19
CA TYR A 116 2.23 -13.26 -5.47
C TYR A 116 0.83 -13.89 -5.52
N GLN A 117 0.72 -14.95 -6.30
CA GLN A 117 -0.46 -15.83 -6.32
C GLN A 117 -0.12 -17.19 -5.73
N SER A 118 -1.14 -17.89 -5.21
CA SER A 118 -1.00 -19.30 -4.86
C SER A 118 -0.84 -20.14 -6.12
N PHE A 119 -0.07 -21.23 -6.02
CA PHE A 119 0.27 -22.05 -7.18
C PHE A 119 -0.97 -22.66 -7.85
N TRP A 120 -1.85 -23.29 -7.06
CA TRP A 120 -3.03 -23.98 -7.62
C TRP A 120 -4.04 -23.02 -8.26
N LYS A 121 -4.30 -21.85 -7.64
CA LYS A 121 -5.19 -20.84 -8.25
C LYS A 121 -4.59 -20.25 -9.51
N HIS A 122 -3.28 -20.03 -9.52
CA HIS A 122 -2.60 -19.57 -10.73
C HIS A 122 -2.73 -20.60 -11.84
N GLU A 123 -2.59 -21.89 -11.53
CA GLU A 123 -2.67 -22.96 -12.52
C GLU A 123 -4.02 -23.05 -13.23
N GLU A 124 -5.10 -22.72 -12.53
CA GLU A 124 -6.47 -22.64 -13.07
C GLU A 124 -6.70 -21.43 -14.01
N LEU A 125 -5.79 -20.45 -14.04
CA LEU A 125 -5.96 -19.26 -14.89
C LEU A 125 -5.75 -19.58 -16.38
N PRO A 126 -6.51 -18.94 -17.28
CA PRO A 126 -6.28 -19.08 -18.71
C PRO A 126 -4.90 -18.52 -19.09
N ARG A 127 -4.29 -19.10 -20.15
CA ARG A 127 -2.91 -18.79 -20.57
C ARG A 127 -2.66 -17.30 -20.80
N TRP A 128 -3.62 -16.59 -21.41
CA TRP A 128 -3.49 -15.16 -21.68
C TRP A 128 -3.36 -14.35 -20.39
N LEU A 129 -4.05 -14.73 -19.31
CA LEU A 129 -3.99 -14.04 -18.03
C LEU A 129 -2.68 -14.36 -17.30
N LYS A 130 -2.20 -15.61 -17.37
CA LYS A 130 -0.86 -15.98 -16.89
C LYS A 130 0.23 -15.13 -17.57
N THR A 131 0.14 -14.94 -18.89
CA THR A 131 1.04 -14.07 -19.65
C THR A 131 0.93 -12.61 -19.21
N LEU A 132 -0.30 -12.10 -19.07
CA LEU A 132 -0.55 -10.72 -18.66
C LEU A 132 0.04 -10.42 -17.27
N LEU A 133 -0.14 -11.34 -16.31
CA LEU A 133 0.44 -11.23 -14.97
C LEU A 133 1.97 -11.31 -14.99
N SER A 134 2.53 -12.13 -15.88
CA SER A 134 3.99 -12.20 -16.07
C SER A 134 4.58 -10.91 -16.63
N ILE A 135 3.90 -10.29 -17.60
CA ILE A 135 4.28 -8.96 -18.12
C ILE A 135 4.15 -7.91 -17.02
N ASN A 136 3.07 -7.94 -16.24
CA ASN A 136 2.86 -7.07 -15.09
C ASN A 136 3.92 -7.23 -13.99
N ASN A 137 4.70 -8.33 -13.97
CA ASN A 137 5.85 -8.51 -13.09
C ASN A 137 7.16 -7.93 -13.62
N THR A 138 7.15 -7.28 -14.80
CA THR A 138 8.17 -6.34 -15.25
C THR A 138 7.81 -4.92 -14.80
N MET A 139 8.78 -4.01 -14.64
CA MET A 139 8.52 -2.65 -14.16
C MET A 139 7.73 -1.82 -15.17
N VAL A 140 8.03 -1.92 -16.47
CA VAL A 140 7.24 -1.24 -17.52
C VAL A 140 5.85 -1.84 -17.62
N GLY A 141 5.74 -3.18 -17.58
CA GLY A 141 4.45 -3.85 -17.55
C GLY A 141 3.61 -3.46 -16.34
N ARG A 142 4.22 -3.32 -15.15
CA ARG A 142 3.54 -2.86 -13.92
C ARG A 142 3.09 -1.41 -14.02
N PHE A 143 3.89 -0.55 -14.62
CA PHE A 143 3.55 0.85 -14.83
C PHE A 143 2.33 0.98 -15.76
N VAL A 144 2.28 0.20 -16.84
CA VAL A 144 1.19 0.27 -17.83
C VAL A 144 -0.04 -0.51 -17.36
N LEU A 145 0.11 -1.78 -16.99
CA LEU A 145 -1.01 -2.71 -16.74
C LEU A 145 -1.46 -2.75 -15.28
N GLY A 146 -0.56 -2.42 -14.34
CA GLY A 146 -0.79 -2.50 -12.90
C GLY A 146 -2.02 -1.72 -12.43
N PRO A 147 -2.24 -0.46 -12.87
CA PRO A 147 -3.44 0.30 -12.53
C PRO A 147 -4.74 -0.43 -12.84
N ALA A 148 -4.89 -0.96 -14.06
CA ALA A 148 -6.09 -1.68 -14.47
C ALA A 148 -6.26 -3.00 -13.71
N LEU A 149 -5.21 -3.82 -13.65
CA LEU A 149 -5.26 -5.12 -12.96
C LEU A 149 -5.58 -4.95 -11.47
N GLY A 150 -4.90 -4.02 -10.80
CA GLY A 150 -5.11 -3.73 -9.38
C GLY A 150 -6.48 -3.13 -9.10
N THR A 151 -6.94 -2.19 -9.93
CA THR A 151 -8.27 -1.57 -9.78
C THR A 151 -9.38 -2.59 -9.97
N VAL A 152 -9.32 -3.40 -11.03
CA VAL A 152 -10.35 -4.43 -11.28
C VAL A 152 -10.38 -5.46 -10.16
N GLY A 153 -9.22 -6.00 -9.76
CA GLY A 153 -9.15 -6.98 -8.67
C GLY A 153 -9.70 -6.42 -7.36
N PHE A 154 -9.33 -5.19 -7.01
CA PHE A 154 -9.84 -4.49 -5.83
C PHE A 154 -11.36 -4.31 -5.88
N LEU A 155 -11.90 -3.78 -6.98
CA LEU A 155 -13.34 -3.52 -7.10
C LEU A 155 -14.18 -4.79 -7.06
N LEU A 156 -13.70 -5.90 -7.63
CA LEU A 156 -14.39 -7.19 -7.56
C LEU A 156 -14.48 -7.73 -6.12
N GLU A 157 -13.38 -7.65 -5.37
CA GLU A 157 -13.36 -8.09 -3.97
C GLU A 157 -14.25 -7.18 -3.10
N GLU A 158 -14.18 -5.86 -3.31
CA GLU A 158 -15.04 -4.92 -2.60
C GLU A 158 -16.54 -5.15 -2.90
N ALA A 159 -16.90 -5.41 -4.16
CA ALA A 159 -18.27 -5.75 -4.55
C ALA A 159 -18.75 -7.04 -3.86
N ARG A 160 -17.90 -8.07 -3.80
CA ARG A 160 -18.18 -9.32 -3.07
C ARG A 160 -18.43 -9.06 -1.58
N LEU A 161 -17.59 -8.27 -0.93
CA LEU A 161 -17.74 -7.92 0.50
C LEU A 161 -19.00 -7.10 0.77
N ILE A 162 -19.35 -6.16 -0.12
CA ILE A 162 -20.59 -5.38 -0.03
C ILE A 162 -21.81 -6.30 -0.18
N ALA A 163 -21.80 -7.21 -1.16
CA ALA A 163 -22.85 -8.19 -1.38
C ALA A 163 -23.01 -9.13 -0.17
N ALA A 164 -21.90 -9.53 0.46
CA ALA A 164 -21.87 -10.33 1.68
C ALA A 164 -22.34 -9.56 2.94
N GLY A 165 -22.64 -8.26 2.84
CA GLY A 165 -23.21 -7.49 3.95
C GLY A 165 -22.20 -6.79 4.86
N ASP A 166 -20.93 -6.68 4.46
CA ASP A 166 -19.91 -6.02 5.29
C ASP A 166 -20.23 -4.53 5.50
N ARG A 167 -20.63 -4.20 6.73
CA ARG A 167 -21.04 -2.84 7.12
C ARG A 167 -19.88 -1.84 7.10
N ALA A 168 -18.67 -2.28 7.42
CA ALA A 168 -17.50 -1.41 7.43
C ALA A 168 -17.08 -1.04 6.00
N VAL A 169 -17.13 -2.01 5.08
CA VAL A 169 -16.90 -1.79 3.65
C VAL A 169 -17.94 -0.84 3.08
N ARG A 170 -19.24 -1.11 3.30
CA ARG A 170 -20.33 -0.23 2.86
C ARG A 170 -20.16 1.20 3.36
N LYS A 171 -19.84 1.39 4.66
CA LYS A 171 -19.60 2.72 5.23
C LYS A 171 -18.42 3.44 4.57
N ALA A 172 -17.34 2.72 4.25
CA ALA A 172 -16.20 3.30 3.56
C ALA A 172 -16.58 3.78 2.16
N TRP A 173 -17.34 2.98 1.41
CA TRP A 173 -17.83 3.34 0.08
C TRP A 173 -18.86 4.47 0.09
N LEU A 174 -19.73 4.55 1.10
CA LEU A 174 -20.66 5.68 1.24
C LEU A 174 -19.92 7.01 1.45
N LEU A 175 -18.87 7.03 2.28
CA LEU A 175 -18.05 8.23 2.47
C LEU A 175 -17.26 8.58 1.21
N HIS A 176 -16.73 7.57 0.52
CA HIS A 176 -16.06 7.76 -0.76
C HIS A 176 -17.00 8.33 -1.82
N ALA A 177 -18.22 7.80 -1.92
CA ALA A 177 -19.27 8.29 -2.82
C ALA A 177 -19.65 9.75 -2.49
N ALA A 178 -19.74 10.11 -1.21
CA ALA A 178 -19.97 11.51 -0.82
C ALA A 178 -18.83 12.44 -1.29
N GLY A 179 -17.58 11.99 -1.23
CA GLY A 179 -16.45 12.71 -1.79
C GLY A 179 -16.47 12.79 -3.33
N LEU A 180 -16.81 11.69 -4.00
CA LEU A 180 -16.96 11.65 -5.46
C LEU A 180 -18.09 12.56 -5.96
N ALA A 181 -19.19 12.67 -5.21
CA ALA A 181 -20.28 13.60 -5.51
C ALA A 181 -19.85 15.07 -5.49
N ILE A 182 -18.70 15.39 -4.86
CA ILE A 182 -18.07 16.72 -4.91
C ILE A 182 -17.04 16.77 -6.03
N VAL A 183 -16.14 15.78 -6.11
CA VAL A 183 -15.00 15.79 -7.06
C VAL A 183 -15.48 15.71 -8.51
N LEU A 184 -16.45 14.84 -8.82
CA LEU A 184 -16.86 14.62 -10.21
C LEU A 184 -17.47 15.88 -10.84
N PRO A 185 -18.46 16.57 -10.22
CA PRO A 185 -18.97 17.82 -10.79
C PRO A 185 -17.92 18.93 -10.87
N LEU A 186 -16.99 19.00 -9.92
CA LEU A 186 -15.88 19.96 -10.01
C LEU A 186 -15.02 19.70 -11.26
N VAL A 187 -14.63 18.45 -11.49
CA VAL A 187 -13.80 18.08 -12.64
C VAL A 187 -14.54 18.26 -13.96
N THR A 188 -15.77 17.77 -14.07
CA THR A 188 -16.49 17.72 -15.36
C THR A 188 -17.22 19.00 -15.69
N GLU A 189 -17.93 19.60 -14.73
CA GLU A 189 -18.82 20.75 -14.99
C GLU A 189 -18.12 22.08 -14.69
N VAL A 190 -17.36 22.17 -13.59
CA VAL A 190 -16.72 23.44 -13.19
C VAL A 190 -15.42 23.68 -13.95
N PHE A 191 -14.54 22.68 -14.01
CA PHE A 191 -13.27 22.80 -14.73
C PHE A 191 -13.36 22.38 -16.20
N GLY A 192 -14.42 21.66 -16.61
CA GLY A 192 -14.62 21.26 -18.00
C GLY A 192 -13.65 20.18 -18.48
N ILE A 193 -13.05 19.38 -17.59
CA ILE A 193 -12.19 18.26 -17.98
C ILE A 193 -13.07 17.05 -18.30
N PRO A 194 -13.02 16.49 -19.53
CA PRO A 194 -13.79 15.30 -19.86
C PRO A 194 -13.46 14.15 -18.89
N PHE A 195 -14.51 13.54 -18.32
CA PHE A 195 -14.36 12.48 -17.31
C PHE A 195 -13.45 11.34 -17.79
N TRP A 196 -13.65 10.86 -19.01
CA TRP A 196 -12.85 9.77 -19.58
C TRP A 196 -11.37 10.15 -19.68
N LEU A 197 -11.06 11.42 -19.97
CA LEU A 197 -9.69 11.90 -20.11
C LEU A 197 -9.01 12.03 -18.75
N TYR A 198 -9.75 12.49 -17.73
CA TYR A 198 -9.28 12.51 -16.34
C TYR A 198 -9.00 11.08 -15.82
N VAL A 199 -9.82 10.10 -16.19
CA VAL A 199 -9.60 8.70 -15.82
C VAL A 199 -8.39 8.11 -16.54
N LEU A 200 -8.32 8.24 -17.86
CA LEU A 200 -7.29 7.57 -18.67
C LEU A 200 -5.90 8.18 -18.52
N VAL A 201 -5.79 9.46 -18.12
CA VAL A 201 -4.49 10.13 -17.99
C VAL A 201 -4.11 10.34 -16.53
N PRO A 202 -4.62 11.34 -15.78
CA PRO A 202 -4.10 11.61 -14.45
C PRO A 202 -4.41 10.50 -13.43
N VAL A 203 -5.60 9.89 -13.45
CA VAL A 203 -5.90 8.78 -12.53
C VAL A 203 -5.05 7.56 -12.84
N TRP A 204 -5.00 7.13 -14.11
CA TRP A 204 -4.18 5.99 -14.53
C TRP A 204 -2.69 6.24 -14.23
N LEU A 205 -2.12 7.33 -14.73
CA LEU A 205 -0.69 7.63 -14.55
C LEU A 205 -0.35 7.90 -13.08
N GLY A 206 -1.24 8.50 -12.30
CA GLY A 206 -1.05 8.66 -10.86
C GLY A 206 -0.91 7.30 -10.17
N GLN A 207 -1.76 6.34 -10.49
CA GLN A 207 -1.63 4.96 -10.02
C GLN A 207 -0.36 4.28 -10.57
N SER A 208 0.01 4.54 -11.83
CA SER A 208 1.25 4.02 -12.43
C SER A 208 2.49 4.50 -11.67
N PHE A 209 2.54 5.77 -11.26
CA PHE A 209 3.64 6.27 -10.45
C PHE A 209 3.71 5.59 -9.08
N ILE A 210 2.58 5.40 -8.42
CA ILE A 210 2.53 4.65 -7.15
C ILE A 210 2.95 3.20 -7.35
N SER A 211 2.58 2.57 -8.47
CA SER A 211 2.96 1.18 -8.74
C SER A 211 4.47 0.98 -8.91
N LEU A 212 5.24 2.03 -9.29
CA LEU A 212 6.71 1.96 -9.28
C LEU A 212 7.27 1.76 -7.87
N ARG A 213 6.61 2.37 -6.87
CA ARG A 213 6.96 2.20 -5.46
C ARG A 213 6.67 0.76 -5.05
N THR A 214 5.42 0.33 -5.20
CA THR A 214 4.94 -0.97 -4.73
C THR A 214 5.55 -2.15 -5.49
N PHE A 215 6.00 -1.96 -6.74
CA PHE A 215 6.71 -2.99 -7.51
C PHE A 215 7.94 -3.55 -6.77
N ALA A 216 8.67 -2.67 -6.08
CA ALA A 216 9.93 -3.01 -5.43
C ALA A 216 9.76 -3.36 -3.95
N GLU A 217 8.71 -2.87 -3.31
CA GLU A 217 8.57 -2.83 -1.85
C GLU A 217 8.81 -4.18 -1.18
N HIS A 218 8.25 -5.27 -1.75
CA HIS A 218 8.39 -6.61 -1.20
C HIS A 218 8.95 -7.65 -2.19
N GLN A 219 9.71 -8.60 -1.65
CA GLN A 219 10.14 -9.83 -2.30
C GLN A 219 10.02 -11.00 -1.32
N TRP A 220 9.95 -12.23 -1.82
CA TRP A 220 10.09 -13.38 -0.95
C TRP A 220 11.51 -13.46 -0.37
N SER A 221 11.59 -13.75 0.92
CA SER A 221 12.81 -14.11 1.63
C SER A 221 12.45 -15.02 2.79
N GLU A 222 13.29 -16.01 3.10
CA GLU A 222 13.09 -16.86 4.29
C GLU A 222 13.10 -16.03 5.58
N ARG A 223 13.84 -14.91 5.60
CA ARG A 223 13.83 -13.97 6.72
C ARG A 223 12.78 -12.90 6.46
N PRO A 224 11.84 -12.66 7.39
CA PRO A 224 10.81 -11.62 7.23
C PRO A 224 11.39 -10.24 6.89
N ASP A 225 12.49 -9.86 7.55
CA ASP A 225 13.13 -8.56 7.30
C ASP A 225 13.79 -8.45 5.92
N GLY A 226 14.20 -9.57 5.32
CA GLY A 226 14.78 -9.61 3.97
C GLY A 226 13.73 -9.39 2.86
N ARG A 227 12.45 -9.33 3.24
CA ARG A 227 11.35 -9.14 2.29
C ARG A 227 11.16 -7.69 1.92
N THR A 228 11.62 -6.73 2.72
CA THR A 228 11.31 -5.30 2.53
C THR A 228 12.50 -4.50 2.00
N ILE A 229 12.30 -3.74 0.93
CA ILE A 229 13.37 -3.01 0.23
C ILE A 229 13.84 -1.75 0.97
N ILE A 230 15.05 -1.31 0.64
CA ILE A 230 15.53 0.07 0.83
C ILE A 230 15.99 0.62 -0.53
N ILE A 231 15.48 1.78 -0.93
CA ILE A 231 15.98 2.54 -2.07
C ILE A 231 16.55 3.85 -1.52
N GLU A 232 17.84 4.12 -1.68
CA GLU A 232 18.50 5.19 -0.90
C GLU A 232 18.25 6.61 -1.43
N ARG A 233 18.65 6.90 -2.67
CA ARG A 233 18.64 8.27 -3.23
C ARG A 233 17.77 8.30 -4.46
N SER A 234 16.64 9.01 -4.43
CA SER A 234 15.85 9.17 -5.65
C SER A 234 15.16 10.52 -5.74
N PRO A 235 15.07 11.11 -6.95
CA PRO A 235 14.16 12.22 -7.20
C PRO A 235 12.69 11.90 -6.81
N PHE A 236 12.27 10.64 -6.91
CA PHE A 236 10.94 10.20 -6.53
C PHE A 236 10.75 10.02 -5.01
N ALA A 237 11.81 10.14 -4.20
CA ALA A 237 11.70 9.99 -2.75
C ALA A 237 10.67 10.98 -2.16
N PHE A 238 10.62 12.21 -2.67
CA PHE A 238 9.61 13.17 -2.23
C PHE A 238 8.19 12.76 -2.64
N LEU A 239 7.99 12.30 -3.88
CA LEU A 239 6.68 11.83 -4.37
C LEU A 239 6.11 10.71 -3.50
N PHE A 240 6.98 9.84 -3.00
CA PHE A 240 6.63 8.72 -2.15
C PHE A 240 6.78 9.01 -0.65
N LEU A 241 6.99 10.27 -0.26
CA LEU A 241 7.15 10.67 1.13
C LEU A 241 8.19 9.82 1.87
N ASN A 242 9.37 9.69 1.28
CA ASN A 242 10.51 8.89 1.75
C ASN A 242 10.22 7.41 2.01
N ASN A 243 9.07 6.89 1.57
CA ASN A 243 8.69 5.48 1.71
C ASN A 243 9.52 4.55 0.82
N ASN A 244 10.35 5.10 -0.05
CA ASN A 244 11.47 4.38 -0.67
C ASN A 244 12.41 3.72 0.37
N LEU A 245 12.45 4.22 1.61
CA LEU A 245 13.09 3.58 2.77
C LEU A 245 12.14 2.58 3.46
N HIS A 246 11.52 1.70 2.68
CA HIS A 246 10.32 0.96 3.09
C HIS A 246 10.54 0.07 4.32
N LEU A 247 11.70 -0.59 4.45
CA LEU A 247 12.06 -1.34 5.67
C LEU A 247 12.02 -0.46 6.93
N VAL A 248 12.59 0.74 6.84
CA VAL A 248 12.64 1.68 7.97
C VAL A 248 11.23 2.10 8.34
N HIS A 249 10.39 2.35 7.33
CA HIS A 249 8.98 2.64 7.52
C HIS A 249 8.23 1.47 8.19
N HIS A 250 8.36 0.23 7.71
CA HIS A 250 7.77 -0.96 8.33
C HIS A 250 8.18 -1.15 9.79
N LYS A 251 9.45 -0.88 10.12
CA LYS A 251 9.97 -1.01 11.50
C LYS A 251 9.62 0.17 12.38
N SER A 252 9.20 1.31 11.82
CA SER A 252 8.86 2.52 12.55
C SER A 252 7.73 3.29 11.86
N PRO A 253 6.53 2.70 11.71
CA PRO A 253 5.48 3.22 10.83
C PRO A 253 4.82 4.51 11.33
N THR A 254 5.06 4.89 12.59
CA THR A 254 4.54 6.11 13.21
C THR A 254 5.53 7.28 13.16
N ILE A 255 6.66 7.09 12.48
CA ILE A 255 7.63 8.16 12.23
C ILE A 255 7.21 8.88 10.95
N PRO A 256 7.01 10.21 10.99
CA PRO A 256 6.55 10.94 9.82
C PRO A 256 7.59 10.94 8.71
N TRP A 257 7.11 11.02 7.49
CA TRP A 257 7.91 10.87 6.27
C TRP A 257 9.19 11.71 6.23
N TYR A 258 9.15 12.96 6.70
CA TYR A 258 10.29 13.89 6.66
C TYR A 258 11.39 13.54 7.68
N ARG A 259 11.14 12.62 8.61
CA ARG A 259 12.12 12.13 9.59
C ARG A 259 12.75 10.79 9.20
N LEU A 260 12.13 10.01 8.29
CA LEU A 260 12.65 8.72 7.84
C LEU A 260 14.10 8.79 7.31
N PRO A 261 14.50 9.79 6.48
CA PRO A 261 15.88 9.85 5.99
C PRO A 261 16.93 10.03 7.09
N LYS A 262 16.60 10.78 8.14
CA LYS A 262 17.49 10.94 9.30
C LYS A 262 17.65 9.61 10.04
N LEU A 263 16.54 8.93 10.32
CA LEU A 263 16.53 7.64 11.00
C LEU A 263 17.30 6.56 10.25
N PHE A 264 17.24 6.58 8.92
CA PHE A 264 18.02 5.70 8.07
C PHE A 264 19.51 6.02 8.16
N ARG A 265 19.91 7.29 7.95
CA ARG A 265 21.33 7.69 7.93
C ARG A 265 22.05 7.41 9.25
N GLU A 266 21.38 7.57 10.39
CA GLU A 266 21.96 7.34 11.72
C GLU A 266 22.36 5.88 11.96
N ARG A 267 21.73 4.92 11.27
CA ARG A 267 21.93 3.48 11.47
C ARG A 267 21.94 2.71 10.14
N ARG A 268 22.52 3.32 9.10
CA ARG A 268 22.43 2.82 7.72
C ARG A 268 22.85 1.36 7.62
N ASP A 269 24.01 1.01 8.16
CA ASP A 269 24.58 -0.32 8.00
C ASP A 269 23.78 -1.38 8.79
N GLU A 270 23.18 -1.00 9.93
CA GLU A 270 22.27 -1.88 10.67
C GLU A 270 21.00 -2.21 9.85
N TRP A 271 20.41 -1.20 9.19
CA TRP A 271 19.23 -1.40 8.34
C TRP A 271 19.52 -2.30 7.15
N ILE A 272 20.67 -2.11 6.50
CA ILE A 272 21.10 -2.93 5.34
C ILE A 272 21.40 -4.36 5.77
N ALA A 273 22.05 -4.55 6.92
CA ALA A 273 22.28 -5.89 7.48
C ALA A 273 20.95 -6.59 7.81
N MET A 274 19.96 -5.85 8.30
CA MET A 274 18.63 -6.36 8.68
C MET A 274 17.87 -6.94 7.47
N ASN A 275 17.87 -6.26 6.32
CA ASN A 275 17.21 -6.76 5.11
C ASN A 275 18.10 -7.59 4.18
N LYS A 276 19.24 -8.09 4.66
CA LYS A 276 20.17 -8.93 3.89
C LYS A 276 20.67 -8.27 2.59
N GLY A 277 20.78 -6.93 2.58
CA GLY A 277 21.29 -6.21 1.42
C GLY A 277 20.27 -6.03 0.30
N TYR A 278 18.96 -6.17 0.56
CA TYR A 278 17.92 -5.84 -0.41
C TYR A 278 17.80 -4.32 -0.59
N VAL A 279 18.79 -3.76 -1.30
CA VAL A 279 19.03 -2.32 -1.41
C VAL A 279 19.27 -1.95 -2.87
N PHE A 280 18.63 -0.87 -3.32
CA PHE A 280 18.94 -0.23 -4.59
C PHE A 280 19.39 1.21 -4.35
N PRO A 281 20.32 1.75 -5.14
CA PRO A 281 20.76 3.12 -4.97
C PRO A 281 19.65 4.12 -5.36
N ASN A 282 18.82 3.78 -6.36
CA ASN A 282 17.76 4.64 -6.89
C ASN A 282 16.75 3.83 -7.75
N TYR A 283 15.56 4.40 -8.01
CA TYR A 283 14.55 3.79 -8.90
C TYR A 283 15.03 3.63 -10.35
N LEU A 284 16.01 4.41 -10.83
CA LEU A 284 16.57 4.23 -12.18
C LEU A 284 17.35 2.91 -12.29
N SER A 285 18.02 2.49 -11.22
CA SER A 285 18.74 1.22 -11.17
C SER A 285 17.76 0.05 -11.15
N LEU A 286 16.64 0.20 -10.43
CA LEU A 286 15.55 -0.75 -10.47
C LEU A 286 14.92 -0.84 -11.88
N LEU A 287 14.73 0.30 -12.54
CA LEU A 287 14.24 0.35 -13.93
C LEU A 287 15.21 -0.31 -14.90
N ARG A 288 16.51 -0.06 -14.78
CA ARG A 288 17.52 -0.70 -15.64
C ARG A 288 17.51 -2.22 -15.49
N GLU A 289 17.35 -2.73 -14.27
CA GLU A 289 17.34 -4.16 -14.01
C GLU A 289 16.03 -4.83 -14.45
N TYR A 290 14.89 -4.18 -14.20
CA TYR A 290 13.57 -4.81 -14.29
C TYR A 290 12.60 -4.18 -15.29
N ALA A 291 13.03 -3.25 -16.15
CA ALA A 291 12.16 -2.62 -17.15
C ALA A 291 11.33 -3.66 -17.92
N PHE A 292 12.01 -4.69 -18.44
CA PHE A 292 11.41 -5.76 -19.23
C PHE A 292 11.75 -7.16 -18.69
N ARG A 293 12.40 -7.24 -17.53
CA ARG A 293 12.70 -8.49 -16.83
C ARG A 293 11.75 -8.64 -15.65
N ALA A 294 11.13 -9.81 -15.51
CA ALA A 294 10.29 -10.08 -14.36
C ALA A 294 11.15 -10.04 -13.08
N LYS A 295 10.73 -9.25 -12.10
CA LYS A 295 11.44 -9.14 -10.82
C LYS A 295 11.32 -10.43 -10.01
N GLU A 296 10.11 -10.96 -9.94
CA GLU A 296 9.74 -12.16 -9.19
C GLU A 296 8.77 -13.03 -10.01
N PRO A 297 8.72 -14.36 -9.78
CA PRO A 297 7.66 -15.18 -10.35
C PRO A 297 6.29 -14.73 -9.86
N VAL A 298 5.25 -14.90 -10.69
CA VAL A 298 3.86 -14.59 -10.30
C VAL A 298 3.42 -15.50 -9.14
N VAL A 299 3.80 -16.77 -9.19
CA VAL A 299 3.48 -17.71 -8.12
C VAL A 299 4.46 -17.54 -6.97
N HIS A 300 3.93 -17.53 -5.75
CA HIS A 300 4.75 -17.50 -4.55
C HIS A 300 5.76 -18.68 -4.53
N PRO A 301 7.06 -18.43 -4.34
CA PRO A 301 8.09 -19.46 -4.48
C PRO A 301 8.05 -20.53 -3.37
N ALA A 302 7.58 -20.19 -2.17
CA ALA A 302 7.60 -21.10 -1.01
C ALA A 302 6.23 -21.38 -0.36
N LEU A 303 5.48 -20.34 0.01
CA LEU A 303 4.13 -20.42 0.59
C LEU A 303 3.06 -20.78 -0.44
N ARG A 304 1.92 -21.27 0.04
CA ARG A 304 0.69 -21.52 -0.73
C ARG A 304 0.96 -22.26 -2.06
N ARG A 305 1.61 -23.43 -1.93
CA ARG A 305 1.88 -24.37 -3.04
C ARG A 305 0.79 -25.42 -3.28
N ALA A 306 0.07 -25.85 -2.23
CA ALA A 306 -1.12 -26.71 -2.34
C ALA A 306 -2.28 -26.18 -1.47
N PRO A 307 -3.56 -26.45 -1.84
CA PRO A 307 -4.70 -26.02 -1.04
C PRO A 307 -4.57 -26.46 0.41
N GLU A 308 -4.66 -25.54 1.35
CA GLU A 308 -4.68 -25.89 2.77
C GLU A 308 -6.03 -26.49 3.12
N ALA A 309 -6.03 -27.73 3.62
CA ALA A 309 -7.20 -28.27 4.29
C ALA A 309 -7.49 -27.36 5.49
N GLY A 310 -8.71 -26.81 5.54
CA GLY A 310 -9.12 -25.93 6.63
C GLY A 310 -8.77 -26.58 7.96
N ARG A 311 -7.83 -26.00 8.71
CA ARG A 311 -7.56 -26.45 10.07
C ARG A 311 -8.82 -26.15 10.88
N ALA A 312 -9.55 -27.20 11.25
CA ALA A 312 -10.62 -27.07 12.24
C ALA A 312 -10.02 -26.31 13.44
N PHE A 313 -10.70 -25.24 13.85
CA PHE A 313 -10.34 -24.52 15.05
C PHE A 313 -10.25 -25.54 16.20
N GLN A 314 -9.04 -25.77 16.71
CA GLN A 314 -8.85 -26.60 17.89
C GLN A 314 -8.81 -25.67 19.10
N PRO A 315 -9.90 -25.55 19.87
CA PRO A 315 -9.87 -24.77 21.09
C PRO A 315 -8.75 -25.32 21.98
N ARG A 316 -8.00 -24.42 22.60
CA ARG A 316 -6.98 -24.75 23.59
C ARG A 316 -7.34 -24.11 24.91
N VAL A 317 -7.22 -24.87 25.99
CA VAL A 317 -7.45 -24.40 27.36
C VAL A 317 -6.11 -24.32 28.09
N ARG A 318 -5.97 -23.39 29.03
CA ARG A 318 -4.79 -23.34 29.90
C ARG A 318 -4.75 -24.60 30.75
N GLY A 319 -3.66 -25.35 30.64
CA GLY A 319 -3.43 -26.55 31.40
C GLY A 319 -1.95 -26.70 31.76
N ARG A 320 -1.64 -27.57 32.71
CA ARG A 320 -0.27 -27.95 33.02
C ARG A 320 0.19 -28.97 31.99
N SER A 321 1.14 -28.59 31.14
CA SER A 321 1.88 -29.55 30.32
C SER A 321 3.07 -30.09 31.13
N VAL A 322 3.67 -31.17 30.65
CA VAL A 322 4.85 -31.80 31.26
C VAL A 322 6.03 -30.82 31.39
N ASN A 323 6.01 -29.71 30.64
CA ASN A 323 7.04 -28.66 30.65
C ASN A 323 6.59 -27.36 31.36
N GLY A 324 5.49 -27.36 32.12
CA GLY A 324 5.01 -26.21 32.89
C GLY A 324 3.62 -25.69 32.48
N LEU A 325 3.32 -24.42 32.78
CA LEU A 325 2.05 -23.79 32.40
C LEU A 325 2.02 -23.53 30.89
N GLY A 326 1.09 -24.18 30.18
CA GLY A 326 0.93 -24.04 28.73
C GLY A 326 -0.54 -24.08 28.30
N THR A 327 -0.76 -24.15 26.97
CA THR A 327 -2.09 -24.38 26.41
C THR A 327 -2.16 -25.81 25.88
N ILE A 328 -3.20 -26.54 26.29
CA ILE A 328 -3.43 -27.95 25.91
C ILE A 328 -4.67 -27.98 25.01
N PRO A 329 -4.73 -28.83 23.97
CA PRO A 329 -5.96 -29.06 23.21
C PRO A 329 -7.12 -29.45 24.14
N VAL A 330 -8.33 -28.95 23.87
CA VAL A 330 -9.53 -29.43 24.58
C VAL A 330 -9.76 -30.90 24.18
N PRO A 331 -9.84 -31.84 25.14
CA PRO A 331 -10.18 -33.23 24.86
C PRO A 331 -11.53 -33.30 24.12
N ALA A 332 -11.60 -34.14 23.08
CA ALA A 332 -12.81 -34.29 22.27
C ALA A 332 -13.96 -35.02 23.01
N GLU A 333 -13.65 -35.69 24.12
CA GLU A 333 -14.63 -36.40 24.95
C GLU A 333 -14.64 -35.81 26.36
N PRO A 334 -15.81 -35.58 26.99
CA PRO A 334 -15.88 -35.19 28.38
C PRO A 334 -15.23 -36.27 29.26
N PRO A 335 -14.55 -35.91 30.36
CA PRO A 335 -14.01 -36.90 31.28
C PRO A 335 -15.14 -37.81 31.74
N LYS A 336 -14.97 -39.12 31.55
CA LYS A 336 -15.83 -40.12 32.18
C LYS A 336 -15.61 -39.98 33.69
N GLU A 337 -16.70 -39.79 34.41
CA GLU A 337 -16.74 -39.64 35.88
C GLU A 337 -16.07 -40.81 36.61
#